data_AF-A0A7N0VMC0-F1
#
_entry.id   AF-A0A7N0VMC0-F1
#
_cell.length_a   1.000
_cell.length_b   1.000
_cell.length_c   1.000
_cell.angle_alpha   90.00
_cell.angle_beta   90.00
_cell.angle_gamma   90.00
#
_symmetry.space_group_name_H-M   'P 1'
#
loop_
_entity.id
_entity.type
_entity.pdbx_description
1 polymer ?
#
loop_
_entity_poly.entity_id
_entity_poly.type
_entity_poly.pdbx_seq_one_letter_code
_entity_poly.pdbx_strand_id
1 'polypeptide(L)'
;MMEKNHQQTQFNRNQEQGPTQEAGEGGYGVVYRGVLPDGSLVAVKNLMNNKGQAEKEFKVEVEAIGKVRHKNLVGLLGYCVDGSKRMLVYEYVDNGNLEQWLHGDVGPSSPLTWEIRMKIAIGTAKGLAYLHEGLEPKVVHRDVKSSNILLDRKWIPKVSDFGLAKLLGSDKSHVTTRVMGTFGYVSPEYASTGMLNEASDVYSFGVLLMEIIRLISVNYIFNR
;
A
#
# COMPACT_ATOMS: atom_id res chain seq x y z
N MET A 1 30.64 12.28 22.37
CA MET A 1 31.48 11.63 21.34
C MET A 1 30.75 10.39 20.87
N MET A 2 30.46 10.31 19.55
CA MET A 2 30.10 9.17 18.68
C MET A 2 29.07 8.15 19.25
N GLU A 3 27.93 7.88 18.62
CA GLU A 3 27.76 7.41 17.24
C GLU A 3 26.48 7.96 16.59
N LYS A 4 26.64 8.60 15.42
CA LYS A 4 25.57 8.74 14.42
C LYS A 4 25.80 7.62 13.42
N ASN A 5 24.91 6.63 13.37
CA ASN A 5 24.91 5.65 12.28
C ASN A 5 23.50 5.31 11.81
N HIS A 6 23.30 5.59 10.52
CA HIS A 6 22.31 5.06 9.59
C HIS A 6 20.82 5.51 9.70
N GLN A 7 20.50 6.45 8.79
CA GLN A 7 19.20 6.69 8.14
C GLN A 7 18.07 7.32 8.96
N GLN A 8 18.21 8.61 9.25
CA GLN A 8 17.09 9.46 9.68
C GLN A 8 17.09 10.73 8.82
N THR A 9 16.56 10.63 7.60
CA THR A 9 16.36 11.81 6.74
C THR A 9 15.05 12.48 7.13
N GLN A 10 15.09 13.34 8.15
CA GLN A 10 13.96 14.21 8.48
C GLN A 10 13.80 15.24 7.37
N PHE A 11 12.61 15.28 6.77
CA PHE A 11 12.30 16.21 5.68
C PHE A 11 12.04 17.62 6.26
N ASN A 12 12.97 18.56 6.02
CA ASN A 12 12.87 19.94 6.50
C ASN A 12 11.94 20.79 5.61
N ARG A 13 11.11 21.61 6.26
CA ARG A 13 9.92 22.30 5.73
C ARG A 13 10.16 23.50 4.79
N ASN A 14 11.37 23.73 4.30
CA ASN A 14 11.71 25.03 3.69
C ASN A 14 11.37 25.17 2.19
N GLN A 15 10.51 24.33 1.61
CA GLN A 15 10.16 24.42 0.18
C GLN A 15 8.68 24.11 -0.08
N GLU A 16 7.80 25.00 0.37
CA GLU A 16 6.48 25.19 -0.24
C GLU A 16 6.61 26.23 -1.37
N GLN A 17 6.99 25.83 -2.59
CA GLN A 17 6.74 26.64 -3.78
C GLN A 17 6.44 25.74 -5.00
N GLY A 18 5.16 25.59 -5.29
CA GLY A 18 4.61 24.95 -6.49
C GLY A 18 3.24 24.35 -6.19
N PRO A 19 2.27 24.41 -7.12
CA PRO A 19 0.92 23.89 -6.87
C PRO A 19 1.00 22.38 -6.62
N THR A 20 0.74 21.96 -5.39
CA THR A 20 0.57 20.55 -5.02
C THR A 20 -0.69 20.04 -5.70
N GLN A 21 -0.52 19.26 -6.77
CA GLN A 21 -1.63 18.59 -7.44
C GLN A 21 -2.03 17.37 -6.59
N GLU A 22 -3.30 17.33 -6.18
CA GLU A 22 -3.87 16.16 -5.53
C GLU A 22 -3.77 14.95 -6.46
N ALA A 23 -3.13 13.89 -6.00
CA ALA A 23 -2.94 12.66 -6.77
C ALA A 23 -4.03 11.62 -6.47
N GLY A 24 -4.75 11.78 -5.35
CA GLY A 24 -5.88 10.95 -4.97
C GLY A 24 -6.33 11.18 -3.52
N GLU A 25 -7.60 10.92 -3.26
CA GLU A 25 -8.19 10.85 -1.93
C GLU A 25 -8.49 9.38 -1.61
N GLY A 26 -7.93 8.87 -0.51
CA GLY A 26 -8.23 7.53 0.01
C GLY A 26 -8.74 7.63 1.44
N GLY A 27 -9.38 6.58 1.96
CA GLY A 27 -9.98 6.56 3.31
C GLY A 27 -9.03 6.82 4.50
N TYR A 28 -7.74 7.05 4.24
CA TYR A 28 -6.67 7.22 5.22
C TYR A 28 -5.92 8.56 5.10
N GLY A 29 -6.34 9.45 4.18
CA GLY A 29 -5.75 10.78 4.01
C GLY A 29 -5.64 11.23 2.54
N VAL A 30 -5.03 12.40 2.34
CA VAL A 30 -4.79 12.97 1.01
C VAL A 30 -3.36 12.68 0.59
N VAL A 31 -3.19 12.23 -0.66
CA VAL A 31 -1.88 11.99 -1.27
C VAL A 31 -1.57 13.10 -2.27
N TYR A 32 -0.45 13.78 -2.05
CA TYR A 32 0.02 14.87 -2.90
C TYR A 32 1.20 14.40 -3.76
N ARG A 33 1.25 14.84 -5.02
CA ARG A 33 2.45 14.72 -5.83
C ARG A 33 3.44 15.82 -5.44
N GLY A 34 4.70 15.45 -5.22
CA GLY A 34 5.79 16.36 -4.88
C GLY A 34 7.04 16.14 -5.73
N VAL A 35 7.97 17.08 -5.67
CA VAL A 35 9.29 17.02 -6.31
C VAL A 35 10.35 17.36 -5.27
N LEU A 36 11.35 16.50 -5.11
CA LEU A 36 12.49 16.73 -4.22
C LEU A 36 13.49 17.73 -4.84
N PRO A 37 14.42 18.33 -4.06
CA PRO A 37 15.43 19.25 -4.57
C PRO A 37 16.33 18.66 -5.67
N ASP A 38 16.50 17.32 -5.68
CA ASP A 38 17.25 16.60 -6.70
C ASP A 38 16.44 16.29 -7.97
N GLY A 39 15.17 16.73 -8.04
CA GLY A 39 14.25 16.49 -9.16
C GLY A 39 13.45 15.20 -9.06
N SER A 40 13.65 14.36 -8.04
CA SER A 40 12.92 13.11 -7.88
C SER A 40 11.44 13.36 -7.57
N LEU A 41 10.55 12.64 -8.25
CA LEU A 41 9.12 12.68 -7.97
C LEU A 41 8.77 11.84 -6.74
N VAL A 42 7.89 12.36 -5.89
CA VAL A 42 7.44 11.68 -4.66
C VAL A 42 5.92 11.77 -4.49
N ALA A 43 5.37 10.83 -3.74
CA ALA A 43 4.00 10.86 -3.24
C ALA A 43 4.03 11.14 -1.74
N VAL A 44 3.37 12.20 -1.29
CA VAL A 44 3.31 12.61 0.12
C VAL A 44 1.92 12.28 0.65
N LYS A 45 1.82 11.25 1.50
CA LYS A 45 0.59 10.86 2.19
C LYS A 45 0.49 11.63 3.50
N ASN A 46 -0.51 12.52 3.60
CA ASN A 46 -0.81 13.26 4.82
C ASN A 46 -1.91 12.53 5.62
N LEU A 47 -1.55 11.99 6.78
CA LEU A 47 -2.46 11.24 7.64
C LEU A 47 -3.32 12.22 8.44
N MET A 48 -4.49 12.58 7.91
CA MET A 48 -5.40 13.59 8.50
C MET A 48 -6.49 13.00 9.42
N ASN A 49 -6.46 11.68 9.67
CA ASN A 49 -7.40 11.01 10.56
C ASN A 49 -7.32 11.51 12.02
N ASN A 50 -8.33 11.20 12.85
CA ASN A 50 -8.32 11.48 14.29
C ASN A 50 -6.94 11.16 14.90
N LYS A 51 -6.38 12.07 15.73
CA LYS A 51 -4.98 12.03 16.19
C LYS A 51 -4.48 10.63 16.61
N GLY A 52 -5.32 9.86 17.31
CA GLY A 52 -4.95 8.52 17.77
C GLY A 52 -4.88 7.43 16.67
N GLN A 53 -5.65 7.56 15.60
CA GLN A 53 -5.63 6.63 14.47
C GLN A 53 -4.48 6.95 13.52
N ALA A 54 -4.29 8.23 13.17
CA ALA A 54 -3.17 8.68 12.34
C ALA A 54 -1.82 8.29 12.94
N GLU A 55 -1.65 8.42 14.26
CA GLU A 55 -0.42 7.98 14.96
C GLU A 55 -0.18 6.47 14.86
N LYS A 56 -1.25 5.66 14.94
CA LYS A 56 -1.15 4.20 14.85
C LYS A 56 -0.75 3.76 13.45
N GLU A 57 -1.45 4.27 12.43
CA GLU A 57 -1.15 4.00 11.02
C GLU A 57 0.28 4.45 10.67
N PHE A 58 0.68 5.64 11.11
CA PHE A 58 2.04 6.15 10.92
C PHE A 58 3.10 5.20 11.48
N LYS A 59 2.96 4.78 12.75
CA LYS A 59 3.92 3.87 13.38
C LYS A 59 3.99 2.54 12.65
N VAL A 60 2.82 1.99 12.29
CA VAL A 60 2.73 0.74 11.55
C VAL A 60 3.44 0.84 10.20
N GLU A 61 3.19 1.88 9.40
CA GLU A 61 3.82 2.02 8.08
C GLU A 61 5.35 2.18 8.21
N VAL A 62 5.82 3.01 9.15
CA VAL A 62 7.26 3.20 9.38
C VAL A 62 7.93 1.90 9.86
N GLU A 63 7.29 1.15 10.75
CA GLU A 63 7.84 -0.11 11.29
C GLU A 63 7.81 -1.23 10.26
N ALA A 64 6.71 -1.37 9.51
CA ALA A 64 6.49 -2.46 8.56
C ALA A 64 7.30 -2.30 7.27
N ILE A 65 7.37 -1.09 6.69
CA ILE A 65 7.93 -0.88 5.35
C ILE A 65 9.12 0.09 5.30
N GLY A 66 9.45 0.76 6.41
CA GLY A 66 10.45 1.82 6.41
C GLY A 66 11.83 1.41 5.88
N LYS A 67 12.25 0.17 6.15
CA LYS A 67 13.53 -0.39 5.67
C LYS A 67 13.37 -1.38 4.51
N VAL A 68 12.14 -1.64 4.07
CA VAL A 68 11.85 -2.65 3.06
C VAL A 68 12.12 -2.09 1.67
N ARG A 69 12.85 -2.84 0.85
CA ARG A 69 13.11 -2.50 -0.56
C ARG A 69 12.86 -3.72 -1.42
N HIS A 70 11.79 -3.66 -2.20
CA HIS A 70 11.42 -4.72 -3.13
C HIS A 70 10.77 -4.10 -4.38
N LYS A 71 11.08 -4.62 -5.57
CA LYS A 71 10.59 -4.06 -6.83
C LYS A 71 9.06 -4.04 -6.97
N ASN A 72 8.38 -4.91 -6.22
CA ASN A 72 6.92 -5.03 -6.20
C ASN A 72 6.25 -4.46 -4.95
N LEU A 73 6.96 -3.68 -4.15
CA LEU A 73 6.40 -2.93 -3.03
C LEU A 73 6.72 -1.44 -3.25
N VAL A 74 5.82 -0.54 -2.84
CA VAL A 74 6.10 0.90 -2.87
C VAL A 74 7.11 1.23 -1.78
N GLY A 75 8.20 1.89 -2.16
CA GLY A 75 9.26 2.28 -1.26
C GLY A 75 8.93 3.51 -0.44
N LEU A 76 8.95 3.38 0.90
CA LEU A 76 8.96 4.52 1.82
C LEU A 76 10.34 5.18 1.81
N LEU A 77 10.42 6.41 1.30
CA LEU A 77 11.65 7.19 1.18
C LEU A 77 11.97 7.94 2.47
N GLY A 78 10.95 8.37 3.20
CA GLY A 78 11.10 9.12 4.43
C GLY A 78 9.76 9.48 5.06
N TYR A 79 9.81 10.27 6.11
CA TYR A 79 8.63 10.70 6.83
C TYR A 79 8.84 12.06 7.49
N CYS A 80 7.74 12.72 7.86
CA CYS A 80 7.75 13.96 8.62
C CYS A 80 6.89 13.81 9.87
N VAL A 81 7.47 14.22 11.00
CA VAL A 81 6.82 14.33 12.30
C VAL A 81 6.97 15.76 12.77
N ASP A 82 5.87 16.52 12.75
CA ASP A 82 5.85 17.91 13.20
C ASP A 82 4.58 18.18 14.02
N GLY A 83 4.74 18.32 15.34
CA GLY A 83 3.63 18.40 16.27
C GLY A 83 2.66 17.22 16.11
N SER A 84 1.41 17.50 15.72
CA SER A 84 0.41 16.46 15.42
C SER A 84 0.38 16.00 13.97
N LYS A 85 1.17 16.60 13.08
CA LYS A 85 1.22 16.21 11.66
C LYS A 85 2.04 14.94 11.50
N ARG A 86 1.53 14.01 10.71
CA ARG A 86 2.17 12.76 10.32
C ARG A 86 2.11 12.65 8.81
N MET A 87 3.27 12.72 8.16
CA MET A 87 3.36 12.58 6.71
C MET A 87 4.35 11.49 6.35
N LEU A 88 4.01 10.71 5.33
CA LEU A 88 4.85 9.66 4.78
C LEU A 88 5.21 10.03 3.35
N VAL A 89 6.48 9.87 3.00
CA VAL A 89 7.02 10.23 1.68
C VAL A 89 7.40 8.96 0.96
N TYR A 90 6.68 8.66 -0.11
CA TYR A 90 6.84 7.48 -0.95
C TYR A 90 7.48 7.84 -2.29
N GLU A 91 8.05 6.84 -2.95
CA GLU A 91 8.32 6.96 -4.39
C GLU A 91 7.00 7.25 -5.14
N TYR A 92 7.06 8.11 -6.16
CA TYR A 92 5.92 8.34 -7.03
C TYR A 92 5.82 7.24 -8.09
N VAL A 93 4.61 6.72 -8.31
CA VAL A 93 4.34 5.63 -9.25
C VAL A 93 3.37 6.13 -10.33
N ASP A 94 3.83 6.17 -11.58
CA ASP A 94 3.23 7.02 -12.62
C ASP A 94 1.83 6.65 -13.11
N ASN A 95 1.52 5.36 -13.28
CA ASN A 95 0.25 4.94 -13.91
C ASN A 95 -0.90 4.81 -12.89
N GLY A 96 -0.81 5.41 -11.70
CA GLY A 96 -1.88 5.31 -10.70
C GLY A 96 -2.09 3.87 -10.21
N ASN A 97 -3.33 3.55 -9.83
CA ASN A 97 -3.68 2.25 -9.25
C ASN A 97 -4.39 1.32 -10.25
N LEU A 98 -4.38 0.02 -9.97
CA LEU A 98 -4.94 -1.01 -10.84
C LEU A 98 -6.48 -0.90 -10.98
N GLU A 99 -7.18 -0.46 -9.93
CA GLU A 99 -8.65 -0.30 -9.96
C GLU A 99 -9.09 0.66 -11.08
N GLN A 100 -8.38 1.77 -11.24
CA GLN A 100 -8.61 2.76 -12.31
C GLN A 100 -8.49 2.13 -13.70
N TRP A 101 -7.59 1.16 -13.90
CA TRP A 101 -7.42 0.50 -15.19
C TRP A 101 -8.35 -0.68 -15.43
N LEU A 102 -8.86 -1.30 -14.37
CA LEU A 102 -9.81 -2.40 -14.46
C LEU A 102 -11.24 -1.88 -14.67
N HIS A 103 -11.63 -0.80 -13.99
CA HIS A 103 -13.03 -0.33 -13.92
C HIS A 103 -13.21 1.15 -14.28
N GLY A 104 -12.14 1.90 -14.47
CA GLY A 104 -12.22 3.30 -14.89
C GLY A 104 -12.40 3.47 -16.39
N ASP A 105 -12.60 4.73 -16.81
CA ASP A 105 -12.62 5.08 -18.22
C ASP A 105 -11.19 5.10 -18.78
N VAL A 106 -10.83 4.03 -19.48
CA VAL A 106 -9.52 3.85 -20.13
C VAL A 106 -9.55 4.18 -21.62
N GLY A 107 -10.63 4.81 -22.08
CA GLY A 107 -10.86 5.10 -23.50
C GLY A 107 -11.25 3.86 -24.32
N PRO A 108 -11.16 3.95 -25.67
CA PRO A 108 -11.74 2.96 -26.58
C PRO A 108 -11.03 1.60 -26.57
N SER A 109 -9.83 1.50 -26.00
CA SER A 109 -9.08 0.24 -25.94
C SER A 109 -8.23 0.21 -24.68
N SER A 110 -8.52 -0.74 -23.79
CA SER A 110 -7.75 -0.92 -22.56
C SER A 110 -6.32 -1.36 -22.88
N PRO A 111 -5.30 -0.72 -22.29
CA PRO A 111 -3.92 -1.18 -22.42
C PRO A 111 -3.64 -2.47 -21.63
N LEU A 112 -4.55 -2.91 -20.75
CA LEU A 112 -4.38 -4.12 -19.95
C LEU A 112 -4.65 -5.40 -20.77
N THR A 113 -3.70 -5.74 -21.64
CA THR A 113 -3.68 -7.03 -22.32
C THR A 113 -3.57 -8.18 -21.31
N TRP A 114 -3.90 -9.41 -21.73
CA TRP A 114 -3.75 -10.59 -20.88
C TRP A 114 -2.33 -10.75 -20.32
N GLU A 115 -1.31 -10.48 -21.14
CA GLU A 115 0.09 -10.55 -20.72
C GLU A 115 0.41 -9.55 -19.61
N ILE A 116 -0.06 -8.29 -19.75
CA ILE A 116 0.12 -7.26 -18.73
C ILE A 116 -0.63 -7.64 -17.43
N ARG A 117 -1.85 -8.16 -17.55
CA ARG A 117 -2.63 -8.63 -16.40
C ARG A 117 -1.93 -9.75 -15.64
N MET A 118 -1.36 -10.73 -16.35
CA MET A 118 -0.60 -11.81 -15.74
C MET A 118 0.71 -11.31 -15.11
N LYS A 119 1.38 -10.34 -15.75
CA LYS A 119 2.55 -9.67 -15.18
C LYS A 119 2.22 -8.96 -13.85
N ILE A 120 1.07 -8.30 -13.79
CA ILE A 120 0.56 -7.64 -12.58
C ILE A 120 0.26 -8.67 -11.49
N ALA A 121 -0.50 -9.73 -11.82
CA ALA A 121 -0.79 -10.80 -10.87
C ALA A 121 0.48 -11.42 -10.26
N ILE A 122 1.46 -11.78 -11.11
CA ILE A 122 2.72 -12.40 -10.69
C ILE A 122 3.57 -11.42 -9.87
N GLY A 123 3.63 -10.15 -10.27
CA GLY A 123 4.40 -9.15 -9.53
C GLY A 123 3.81 -8.86 -8.15
N THR A 124 2.49 -8.75 -8.04
CA THR A 124 1.80 -8.63 -6.75
C THR A 124 2.05 -9.84 -5.85
N ALA A 125 1.95 -11.06 -6.39
CA ALA A 125 2.27 -12.28 -5.64
C ALA A 125 3.71 -12.28 -5.11
N LYS A 126 4.69 -11.82 -5.91
CA LYS A 126 6.08 -11.68 -5.46
C LYS A 126 6.24 -10.67 -4.34
N GLY A 127 5.48 -9.56 -4.39
CA GLY A 127 5.44 -8.58 -3.31
C GLY A 127 4.91 -9.19 -2.01
N LEU A 128 3.78 -9.89 -2.06
CA LEU A 128 3.18 -10.53 -0.90
C LEU A 128 4.05 -11.65 -0.32
N ALA A 129 4.60 -12.52 -1.18
CA ALA A 129 5.53 -13.56 -0.76
C ALA A 129 6.74 -12.98 -0.02
N TYR A 130 7.30 -11.86 -0.51
CA TYR A 130 8.39 -11.18 0.19
C TYR A 130 7.97 -10.66 1.58
N LEU A 131 6.74 -10.14 1.73
CA LEU A 131 6.24 -9.69 3.04
C LEU A 131 6.06 -10.85 4.03
N HIS A 132 5.62 -12.01 3.55
CA HIS A 132 5.28 -13.17 4.37
C HIS A 132 6.48 -14.06 4.72
N GLU A 133 7.44 -14.17 3.81
CA GLU A 133 8.55 -15.13 3.91
C GLU A 133 9.94 -14.46 3.86
N GLY A 134 10.03 -13.25 3.30
CA GLY A 134 11.30 -12.52 3.12
C GLY A 134 11.64 -11.56 4.27
N LEU A 135 10.74 -11.38 5.23
CA LEU A 135 10.89 -10.46 6.36
C LEU A 135 10.73 -11.20 7.69
N GLU A 136 11.52 -10.78 8.70
CA GLU A 136 11.37 -11.19 10.09
C GLU A 136 11.36 -9.94 10.98
N PRO A 137 10.26 -9.65 11.71
CA PRO A 137 8.99 -10.38 11.70
C PRO A 137 8.26 -10.28 10.35
N LYS A 138 7.43 -11.28 10.03
CA LYS A 138 6.64 -11.26 8.80
C LYS A 138 5.60 -10.14 8.85
N VAL A 139 5.25 -9.59 7.70
CA VAL A 139 4.30 -8.49 7.56
C VAL A 139 3.02 -8.99 6.89
N VAL A 140 1.89 -8.92 7.58
CA VAL A 140 0.56 -9.15 6.99
C VAL A 140 0.00 -7.79 6.55
N HIS A 141 -0.27 -7.63 5.26
CA HIS A 141 -0.71 -6.38 4.64
C HIS A 141 -2.13 -5.97 5.07
N ARG A 142 -3.05 -6.94 5.11
CA ARG A 142 -4.44 -6.84 5.60
C ARG A 142 -5.42 -6.02 4.74
N ASP A 143 -4.93 -5.26 3.77
CA ASP A 143 -5.79 -4.52 2.82
C ASP A 143 -5.36 -4.70 1.36
N VAL A 144 -5.15 -5.95 0.93
CA VAL A 144 -4.82 -6.26 -0.46
C VAL A 144 -6.07 -6.09 -1.34
N LYS A 145 -6.02 -5.15 -2.28
CA LYS A 145 -7.09 -4.83 -3.24
C LYS A 145 -6.55 -4.05 -4.43
N SER A 146 -7.29 -3.94 -5.52
CA SER A 146 -6.82 -3.29 -6.75
C SER A 146 -6.45 -1.81 -6.58
N SER A 147 -7.18 -1.05 -5.75
CA SER A 147 -6.83 0.34 -5.43
C SER A 147 -5.51 0.50 -4.67
N ASN A 148 -5.01 -0.57 -4.04
CA ASN A 148 -3.73 -0.59 -3.33
C ASN A 148 -2.58 -1.21 -4.16
N ILE A 149 -2.83 -1.56 -5.43
CA ILE A 149 -1.78 -1.98 -6.37
C ILE A 149 -1.46 -0.82 -7.32
N LEU A 150 -0.33 -0.15 -7.11
CA LEU A 150 0.14 0.91 -8.01
C LEU A 150 0.90 0.32 -9.20
N LEU A 151 0.87 1.00 -10.35
CA LEU A 151 1.49 0.55 -11.59
C LEU A 151 2.53 1.56 -12.07
N ASP A 152 3.76 1.13 -12.28
CA ASP A 152 4.77 2.00 -12.89
C ASP A 152 4.60 2.10 -14.42
N ARG A 153 5.39 2.95 -15.08
CA ARG A 153 5.36 3.14 -16.56
C ARG A 153 5.59 1.85 -17.36
N LYS A 154 6.19 0.83 -16.74
CA LYS A 154 6.47 -0.48 -17.36
C LYS A 154 5.43 -1.52 -16.97
N TRP A 155 4.31 -1.13 -16.36
CA TRP A 155 3.27 -2.02 -15.83
C TRP A 155 3.82 -3.02 -14.80
N ILE A 156 4.83 -2.62 -14.04
CA ILE A 156 5.30 -3.39 -12.89
C ILE A 156 4.42 -3.00 -11.69
N PRO A 157 3.76 -3.97 -11.05
CA PRO A 157 2.91 -3.69 -9.90
C PRO A 157 3.74 -3.44 -8.65
N LYS A 158 3.27 -2.51 -7.82
CA LYS A 158 3.81 -2.21 -6.50
C LYS A 158 2.67 -2.20 -5.47
N VAL A 159 2.73 -3.11 -4.50
CA VAL A 159 1.79 -3.13 -3.36
C VAL A 159 2.04 -1.90 -2.50
N SER A 160 0.97 -1.21 -2.14
CA SER A 160 0.96 0.08 -1.46
C SER A 160 -0.05 0.09 -0.30
N ASP A 161 -0.01 1.15 0.51
CA ASP A 161 -0.90 1.38 1.65
C ASP A 161 -0.82 0.35 2.78
N PHE A 162 0.23 0.48 3.59
CA PHE A 162 0.51 -0.41 4.72
C PHE A 162 -0.14 0.06 6.04
N GLY A 163 -1.06 1.04 6.01
CA GLY A 163 -1.64 1.64 7.21
C GLY A 163 -2.33 0.66 8.15
N LEU A 164 -2.85 -0.44 7.61
CA LEU A 164 -3.52 -1.51 8.36
C LEU A 164 -2.63 -2.70 8.71
N ALA A 165 -1.38 -2.71 8.25
CA ALA A 165 -0.48 -3.85 8.33
C ALA A 165 -0.23 -4.30 9.78
N LYS A 166 0.17 -5.56 9.93
CA LYS A 166 0.54 -6.15 11.22
C LYS A 166 1.81 -6.97 11.11
N LEU A 167 2.67 -6.80 12.11
CA LEU A 167 3.84 -7.64 12.30
C LEU A 167 3.43 -8.92 13.03
N LEU A 168 3.79 -10.06 12.46
CA LEU A 168 3.60 -11.37 13.06
C LEU A 168 5.00 -11.96 13.30
N GLY A 169 5.40 -12.12 14.56
CA GLY A 169 6.69 -12.72 14.89
C GLY A 169 6.71 -14.22 14.61
N SER A 170 7.90 -14.79 14.39
CA SER A 170 8.17 -16.21 14.12
C SER A 170 7.36 -17.20 14.97
N ASP A 171 7.12 -16.88 16.24
CA ASP A 171 6.53 -17.81 17.22
C ASP A 171 5.00 -17.81 17.22
N LYS A 172 4.36 -17.01 16.35
CA LYS A 172 2.90 -16.82 16.35
C LYS A 172 2.30 -17.29 15.03
N SER A 173 1.22 -18.08 15.13
CA SER A 173 0.41 -18.48 13.98
C SER A 173 -0.60 -17.43 13.53
N HIS A 174 -0.93 -16.47 14.41
CA HIS A 174 -1.86 -15.38 14.12
C HIS A 174 -1.69 -14.20 15.11
N VAL A 175 -2.29 -13.06 14.75
CA VAL A 175 -2.52 -11.92 15.64
C VAL A 175 -4.03 -11.74 15.84
N THR A 176 -4.50 -11.78 17.09
CA THR A 176 -5.87 -11.37 17.41
C THR A 176 -5.97 -9.85 17.36
N THR A 177 -6.81 -9.33 16.47
CA THR A 177 -7.00 -7.89 16.27
C THR A 177 -8.43 -7.60 15.83
N ARG A 178 -8.92 -6.38 16.11
CA ARG A 178 -10.21 -5.89 15.56
C ARG A 178 -10.28 -6.17 14.06
N VAL A 179 -11.41 -6.61 13.52
CA VAL A 179 -11.56 -6.82 12.07
C VAL A 179 -11.48 -5.48 11.34
N MET A 180 -10.54 -5.36 10.39
CA MET A 180 -10.38 -4.22 9.48
C MET A 180 -9.92 -4.73 8.12
N GLY A 181 -10.21 -3.96 7.07
CA GLY A 181 -9.92 -4.30 5.68
C GLY A 181 -11.10 -3.89 4.80
N THR A 182 -10.97 -4.06 3.50
CA THR A 182 -12.01 -3.69 2.54
C THR A 182 -13.06 -4.79 2.42
N PHE A 183 -14.35 -4.42 2.52
CA PHE A 183 -15.46 -5.36 2.32
C PHE A 183 -15.35 -6.06 0.95
N GLY A 184 -15.64 -7.36 0.92
CA GLY A 184 -15.45 -8.21 -0.27
C GLY A 184 -14.03 -8.78 -0.44
N TYR A 185 -13.02 -8.18 0.19
CA TYR A 185 -11.64 -8.70 0.22
C TYR A 185 -11.29 -9.41 1.53
N VAL A 186 -11.95 -9.06 2.64
CA VAL A 186 -11.71 -9.67 3.95
C VAL A 186 -12.04 -11.17 3.93
N SER A 187 -11.10 -12.01 4.37
CA SER A 187 -11.28 -13.45 4.48
C SER A 187 -12.35 -13.84 5.52
N PRO A 188 -13.25 -14.80 5.23
CA PRO A 188 -14.35 -15.18 6.13
C PRO A 188 -13.90 -15.62 7.54
N GLU A 189 -12.79 -16.34 7.63
CA GLU A 189 -12.20 -16.81 8.88
C GLU A 189 -11.74 -15.64 9.75
N TYR A 190 -11.07 -14.64 9.15
CA TYR A 190 -10.67 -13.43 9.87
C TYR A 190 -11.89 -12.61 10.28
N ALA A 191 -12.90 -12.48 9.41
CA ALA A 191 -14.13 -11.75 9.70
C ALA A 191 -14.89 -12.34 10.89
N SER A 192 -14.89 -13.67 11.03
CA SER A 192 -15.60 -14.38 12.10
C SER A 192 -14.82 -14.48 13.40
N THR A 193 -13.49 -14.62 13.33
CA THR A 193 -12.66 -14.92 14.51
C THR A 193 -11.83 -13.75 15.03
N GLY A 194 -11.54 -12.75 14.18
CA GLY A 194 -10.56 -11.71 14.46
C GLY A 194 -9.10 -12.18 14.49
N MET A 195 -8.83 -13.44 14.12
CA MET A 195 -7.47 -13.99 14.00
C MET A 195 -6.90 -13.66 12.63
N LEU A 196 -5.88 -12.81 12.59
CA LEU A 196 -5.23 -12.37 11.36
C LEU A 196 -3.90 -13.12 11.15
N ASN A 197 -3.68 -13.64 9.95
CA ASN A 197 -2.40 -14.21 9.51
C ASN A 197 -2.20 -13.99 8.00
N GLU A 198 -1.10 -14.50 7.45
CA GLU A 198 -0.78 -14.41 6.02
C GLU A 198 -1.85 -15.01 5.10
N ALA A 199 -2.62 -16.00 5.56
CA ALA A 199 -3.68 -16.61 4.75
C ALA A 199 -4.82 -15.62 4.45
N SER A 200 -5.03 -14.63 5.32
CA SER A 200 -5.96 -13.53 5.06
C SER A 200 -5.55 -12.66 3.86
N ASP A 201 -4.25 -12.43 3.67
CA ASP A 201 -3.71 -11.74 2.48
C ASP A 201 -3.83 -12.64 1.24
N VAL A 202 -3.61 -13.95 1.38
CA VAL A 202 -3.75 -14.93 0.28
C VAL A 202 -5.20 -14.96 -0.22
N TYR A 203 -6.18 -14.97 0.67
CA TYR A 203 -7.60 -14.86 0.31
C TYR A 203 -7.88 -13.55 -0.45
N SER A 204 -7.43 -12.42 0.10
CA SER A 204 -7.61 -11.10 -0.50
C SER A 204 -6.97 -11.03 -1.91
N PHE A 205 -5.80 -11.65 -2.07
CA PHE A 205 -5.14 -11.81 -3.36
C PHE A 205 -5.93 -12.69 -4.33
N GLY A 206 -6.57 -13.76 -3.86
CA GLY A 206 -7.50 -14.58 -4.66
C GLY A 206 -8.67 -13.77 -5.21
N VAL A 207 -9.25 -12.87 -4.39
CA VAL A 207 -10.29 -11.93 -4.84
C VAL A 207 -9.75 -10.97 -5.91
N LEU A 208 -8.57 -10.40 -5.67
CA LEU A 208 -7.90 -9.54 -6.64
C LEU A 208 -7.62 -10.26 -7.98
N LEU A 209 -7.22 -11.53 -7.95
CA LEU A 209 -7.02 -12.33 -9.17
C LEU A 209 -8.31 -12.48 -9.96
N MET A 210 -9.45 -12.69 -9.29
CA MET A 210 -10.75 -12.76 -9.96
C MET A 210 -11.10 -11.44 -10.64
N GLU A 211 -10.80 -10.32 -9.97
CA GLU A 211 -11.01 -8.97 -10.52
C GLU A 211 -10.14 -8.73 -11.76
N ILE A 212 -8.86 -9.11 -11.71
CA ILE A 212 -7.92 -9.03 -12.84
C ILE A 212 -8.40 -9.89 -14.02
N ILE A 213 -8.88 -11.10 -13.76
CA ILE A 213 -9.27 -12.04 -14.83
C ILE A 213 -10.61 -11.64 -15.47
N ARG A 214 -11.60 -11.26 -14.66
CA ARG A 214 -12.96 -10.99 -15.14
C ARG A 214 -13.19 -9.56 -15.57
N LEU A 215 -12.35 -8.61 -15.14
CA LEU A 215 -12.59 -7.17 -15.31
C LEU A 215 -13.95 -6.72 -14.73
N ILE A 216 -14.39 -7.36 -13.64
CA ILE A 216 -15.66 -7.03 -12.96
C ILE A 216 -15.35 -6.64 -11.52
N SER A 217 -15.92 -5.53 -11.06
CA SER A 217 -15.74 -5.04 -9.70
C SER A 217 -16.22 -6.05 -8.64
N VAL A 218 -15.50 -6.13 -7.52
CA VAL A 218 -15.84 -7.00 -6.38
C VAL A 218 -17.25 -6.76 -5.85
N ASN A 219 -17.74 -5.53 -5.91
CA ASN A 219 -19.13 -5.20 -5.54
C ASN A 219 -20.17 -5.95 -6.39
N TYR A 220 -19.85 -6.29 -7.63
CA TYR A 220 -20.71 -7.08 -8.51
C TYR A 220 -20.60 -8.59 -8.28
N ILE A 221 -19.49 -9.06 -7.70
CA ILE A 221 -19.24 -10.48 -7.44
C ILE A 221 -20.02 -10.97 -6.22
N PHE A 222 -20.06 -10.16 -5.16
CA PHE A 222 -20.60 -10.59 -3.86
C PHE A 222 -21.98 -10.02 -3.49
N ASN A 223 -22.58 -9.15 -4.31
CA ASN A 223 -23.96 -8.65 -4.10
C ASN A 223 -24.99 -9.36 -5.00
N ARG A 224 -24.85 -10.67 -5.24
CA ARG A 224 -25.89 -11.50 -5.88
C ARG A 224 -26.42 -12.55 -4.92
#